data_AF-A0AAD4CDM3-F1
#
_entry.id   AF-A0AAD4CDM3-F1
#
_cell.length_a   1.000
_cell.length_b   1.000
_cell.length_c   1.000
_cell.angle_alpha   90.00
_cell.angle_beta   90.00
_cell.angle_gamma   90.00
#
_symmetry.space_group_name_H-M   'P 1'
#
loop_
_entity.id
_entity.type
_entity.pdbx_description
1 polymer ?
#
loop_
_entity_poly.entity_id
_entity_poly.type
_entity_poly.pdbx_seq_one_letter_code
_entity_poly.pdbx_strand_id
1 'polypeptide(L)'
;MVKGRKDRQDAFPRIFTCPNEMVALSMAYGHARVTNEPQKSTGPHLCRTITFHLRGEMRGSRTEYIHWLQHVPDQKQIIVQCCRYVGEICTGKNIKQMVGRALQFATSSPKGPAYLTGAREVMEEEIEPYSLPTEYWKPVVPGALPASAVEMIAKGLVQAKHPLLITGYSGRNHDVVQALVD
;
A
#
# COMPACT_ATOMS: atom_id res chain seq x y z
N MET A 1 5.70 11.16 -24.55
CA MET A 1 4.32 10.91 -24.05
C MET A 1 4.22 9.44 -23.63
N VAL A 2 3.82 9.16 -22.39
CA VAL A 2 3.82 7.79 -21.81
C VAL A 2 2.80 6.91 -22.54
N LYS A 3 3.19 5.69 -22.92
CA LYS A 3 2.36 4.71 -23.66
C LYS A 3 0.96 4.56 -23.05
N GLY A 4 0.87 4.42 -21.73
CA GLY A 4 -0.41 4.29 -21.02
C GLY A 4 -1.38 5.47 -21.18
N ARG A 5 -0.89 6.70 -21.42
CA ARG A 5 -1.76 7.87 -21.66
C ARG A 5 -2.32 7.89 -23.08
N LYS A 6 -1.64 7.24 -24.04
CA LYS A 6 -2.16 7.04 -25.40
C LYS A 6 -3.21 5.93 -25.41
N ASP A 7 -2.94 4.84 -24.70
CA ASP A 7 -3.73 3.61 -24.81
C ASP A 7 -5.03 3.64 -23.98
N ARG A 8 -5.10 4.44 -22.90
CA ARG A 8 -6.28 4.52 -22.01
C ARG A 8 -6.51 5.93 -21.48
N GLN A 9 -6.96 6.86 -22.33
CA GLN A 9 -7.18 8.26 -21.91
C GLN A 9 -8.21 8.41 -20.78
N ASP A 10 -9.33 7.69 -20.84
CA ASP A 10 -10.44 7.84 -19.89
C ASP A 10 -10.19 7.18 -18.52
N ALA A 11 -9.21 6.28 -18.45
CA ALA A 11 -8.86 5.55 -17.23
C ALA A 11 -7.42 5.84 -16.76
N PHE A 12 -6.80 6.89 -17.30
CA PHE A 12 -5.44 7.26 -16.94
C PHE A 12 -5.43 7.92 -15.55
N PRO A 13 -4.57 7.47 -14.61
CA PRO A 13 -4.53 8.05 -13.28
C PRO A 13 -4.08 9.52 -13.34
N ARG A 14 -4.69 10.36 -12.49
CA ARG A 14 -4.27 11.75 -12.31
C ARG A 14 -2.93 11.77 -11.58
N ILE A 15 -1.93 12.41 -12.20
CA ILE A 15 -0.58 12.50 -11.64
C ILE A 15 -0.43 13.84 -10.91
N PHE A 16 -0.04 13.78 -9.64
CA PHE A 16 0.37 14.93 -8.85
C PHE A 16 1.89 14.87 -8.65
N THR A 17 2.60 15.91 -9.07
CA THR A 17 4.05 16.01 -8.89
C THR A 17 4.37 16.83 -7.64
N CYS A 18 5.46 16.48 -6.96
CA CYS A 18 5.92 17.17 -5.76
C CYS A 18 7.45 17.19 -5.75
N PRO A 19 8.08 18.17 -5.06
CA PRO A 19 9.53 18.36 -5.10
C PRO A 19 10.32 17.33 -4.29
N ASN A 20 9.68 16.61 -3.37
CA ASN A 20 10.32 15.66 -2.46
C ASN A 20 9.37 14.51 -2.10
N GLU A 21 9.90 13.31 -1.95
CA GLU A 21 9.18 12.08 -1.57
C GLU A 21 8.44 12.19 -0.24
N MET A 22 9.00 12.92 0.74
CA MET A 22 8.34 13.17 2.02
C MET A 22 7.03 13.93 1.84
N VAL A 23 7.00 14.92 0.94
CA VAL A 23 5.78 15.66 0.61
C VAL A 23 4.77 14.72 -0.05
N ALA A 24 5.23 13.88 -1.00
CA ALA A 24 4.38 12.88 -1.65
C ALA A 24 3.72 11.93 -0.63
N LEU A 25 4.53 11.42 0.30
CA LEU A 25 4.09 10.49 1.33
C LEU A 25 3.11 11.14 2.29
N SER A 26 3.40 12.36 2.77
CA SER A 26 2.51 13.10 3.65
C SER A 26 1.17 13.44 2.98
N MET A 27 1.18 13.84 1.71
CA MET A 27 -0.04 14.08 0.93
C MET A 27 -0.88 12.80 0.78
N ALA A 28 -0.24 11.70 0.37
CA ALA A 28 -0.92 10.41 0.22
C ALA A 28 -1.50 9.91 1.55
N TYR A 29 -0.75 10.06 2.64
CA TYR A 29 -1.17 9.67 3.97
C TYR A 29 -2.33 10.53 4.49
N GLY A 30 -2.26 11.85 4.32
CA GLY A 30 -3.32 12.77 4.70
C GLY A 30 -4.61 12.50 3.94
N HIS A 31 -4.52 12.32 2.62
CA HIS A 31 -5.67 11.94 1.79
C HIS A 31 -6.29 10.61 2.26
N ALA A 32 -5.47 9.57 2.45
CA ALA A 32 -5.96 8.27 2.91
C ALA A 32 -6.63 8.32 4.29
N ARG A 33 -6.19 9.23 5.17
CA ARG A 33 -6.80 9.46 6.49
C ARG A 33 -8.18 10.12 6.38
N VAL A 34 -8.36 11.04 5.43
CA VAL A 34 -9.62 11.77 5.26
C VAL A 34 -10.64 10.94 4.46
N THR A 35 -10.22 10.32 3.36
CA THR A 35 -11.13 9.61 2.45
C THR A 35 -11.29 8.13 2.77
N ASN A 36 -10.43 7.57 3.62
CA ASN A 36 -10.37 6.14 3.93
C ASN A 36 -9.97 5.24 2.74
N GLU A 37 -9.50 5.83 1.63
CA GLU A 37 -9.07 5.16 0.40
C GLU A 37 -7.54 5.08 0.28
N PRO A 38 -6.98 3.96 -0.24
CA PRO A 38 -5.55 3.83 -0.43
C PRO A 38 -5.05 4.75 -1.56
N GLN A 39 -3.90 5.40 -1.34
CA GLN A 39 -3.21 6.21 -2.34
C GLN A 39 -1.87 5.56 -2.73
N LYS A 40 -1.52 5.64 -4.01
CA LYS A 40 -0.23 5.19 -4.51
C LYS A 40 0.71 6.39 -4.63
N SER A 41 1.78 6.40 -3.84
CA SER A 41 2.94 7.26 -4.09
C SER A 41 3.98 6.50 -4.90
N THR A 42 4.73 7.19 -5.75
CA THR A 42 5.83 6.61 -6.53
C THR A 42 6.97 7.61 -6.52
N GLY A 43 8.16 7.16 -6.11
CA GLY A 43 9.37 7.98 -6.09
C GLY A 43 10.37 7.53 -7.17
N PRO A 44 11.30 8.41 -7.56
CA PRO A 44 12.41 8.07 -8.47
C PRO A 44 13.33 6.97 -7.90
N HIS A 45 13.17 6.62 -6.62
CA HIS A 45 13.95 5.63 -5.90
C HIS A 45 13.24 4.28 -5.68
N LEU A 46 12.06 4.08 -6.30
CA LEU A 46 11.29 2.84 -6.21
C LEU A 46 11.89 1.70 -7.07
N CYS A 47 12.76 2.05 -8.02
CA CYS A 47 13.42 1.14 -8.96
C CYS A 47 14.88 0.85 -8.55
N ARG A 48 15.15 0.60 -7.26
CA ARG A 48 16.52 0.39 -6.73
C ARG A 48 16.84 -1.06 -6.36
N THR A 49 15.93 -1.99 -6.62
CA THR A 49 16.21 -3.43 -6.54
C THR A 49 17.38 -3.80 -7.45
N ILE A 50 18.15 -4.83 -7.06
CA ILE A 50 19.25 -5.37 -7.85
C ILE A 50 18.74 -5.67 -9.26
N THR A 51 19.23 -4.92 -10.23
CA THR A 51 19.18 -5.33 -11.64
C THR A 51 20.30 -6.35 -11.80
N PHE A 52 19.94 -7.56 -12.22
CA PHE A 52 20.87 -8.70 -12.21
C PHE A 52 21.71 -8.76 -13.49
N HIS A 53 21.23 -8.17 -14.58
CA HIS A 53 21.90 -8.13 -15.89
C HIS A 53 22.79 -6.89 -16.04
N LEU A 54 24.05 -7.10 -16.43
CA LEU A 54 25.12 -6.09 -16.40
C LEU A 54 25.65 -5.69 -17.79
N ARG A 55 25.31 -6.44 -18.84
CA ARG A 55 25.82 -6.23 -20.20
C ARG A 55 24.72 -5.95 -21.23
N GLY A 56 23.53 -5.54 -20.78
CA GLY A 56 22.42 -5.27 -21.69
C GLY A 56 21.76 -6.54 -22.22
N GLU A 57 21.88 -7.65 -21.49
CA GLU A 57 21.29 -8.94 -21.86
C GLU A 57 19.76 -8.86 -21.96
N MET A 58 19.15 -7.95 -21.20
CA MET A 58 17.72 -7.67 -21.26
C MET A 58 17.44 -6.18 -21.37
N ARG A 59 16.23 -5.87 -21.82
CA ARG A 59 15.72 -4.51 -21.76
C ARG A 59 15.61 -4.07 -20.30
N GLY A 60 16.12 -2.87 -19.99
CA GLY A 60 16.15 -2.35 -18.62
C GLY A 60 17.34 -2.83 -17.78
N SER A 61 18.30 -3.56 -18.35
CA SER A 61 19.59 -3.89 -17.71
C SER A 61 20.42 -2.63 -17.42
N ARG A 62 21.49 -2.79 -16.63
CA ARG A 62 22.40 -1.68 -16.30
C ARG A 62 23.21 -1.27 -17.52
N THR A 63 22.83 -0.16 -18.15
CA THR A 63 23.58 0.43 -19.28
C THR A 63 24.35 1.70 -18.90
N GLU A 64 23.79 2.53 -18.02
CA GLU A 64 24.35 3.85 -17.64
C GLU A 64 24.94 3.87 -16.23
N TYR A 65 26.04 4.62 -16.03
CA TYR A 65 26.76 4.71 -14.75
C TYR A 65 25.85 5.04 -13.55
N ILE A 66 24.82 5.86 -13.77
CA ILE A 66 23.85 6.24 -12.75
C ILE A 66 23.11 5.04 -12.13
N HIS A 67 22.96 3.92 -12.86
CA HIS A 67 22.28 2.73 -12.36
C HIS A 67 23.03 2.07 -11.18
N TRP A 68 24.36 2.24 -11.10
CA TRP A 68 25.14 1.73 -9.98
C TRP A 68 25.01 2.64 -8.75
N LEU A 69 25.02 3.96 -8.94
CA LEU A 69 24.85 4.93 -7.86
C LEU A 69 23.43 4.89 -7.24
N GLN A 70 22.43 4.59 -8.05
CA GLN A 70 21.05 4.49 -7.58
C GLN A 70 20.77 3.17 -6.86
N HIS A 71 21.62 2.16 -6.97
CA HIS A 71 21.41 0.89 -6.29
C HIS A 71 21.55 1.02 -4.75
N VAL A 72 20.54 0.60 -3.99
CA VAL A 72 20.58 0.60 -2.52
C VAL A 72 20.64 -0.84 -2.03
N PRO A 73 21.72 -1.25 -1.32
CA PRO A 73 21.79 -2.58 -0.74
C PRO A 73 20.71 -2.73 0.33
N ASP A 74 19.98 -3.84 0.26
CA ASP A 74 18.95 -4.25 1.24
C ASP A 74 17.95 -3.13 1.62
N GLN A 75 17.43 -2.40 0.64
CA GLN A 75 16.52 -1.27 0.83
C GLN A 75 15.30 -1.61 1.73
N LYS A 76 14.86 -2.88 1.72
CA LYS A 76 13.75 -3.35 2.57
C LYS A 76 14.02 -3.14 4.07
N GLN A 77 15.27 -3.23 4.54
CA GLN A 77 15.58 -3.06 5.97
C GLN A 77 15.23 -1.67 6.49
N ILE A 78 15.31 -0.66 5.63
CA ILE A 78 15.05 0.73 5.98
C ILE A 78 13.57 0.93 6.37
N ILE A 79 12.66 0.16 5.77
CA ILE A 79 11.22 0.45 5.80
C ILE A 79 10.35 -0.69 6.31
N VAL A 80 10.89 -1.90 6.47
CA VAL A 80 10.11 -3.09 6.84
C VAL A 80 9.41 -2.95 8.19
N GLN A 81 10.05 -2.26 9.14
CA GLN A 81 9.47 -2.02 10.47
C GLN A 81 8.34 -0.97 10.45
N CYS A 82 8.25 -0.17 9.38
CA CYS A 82 7.24 0.87 9.23
C CYS A 82 6.05 0.42 8.37
N CYS A 83 6.17 -0.71 7.66
CA CYS A 83 5.20 -1.17 6.68
C CYS A 83 4.48 -2.44 7.14
N ARG A 84 3.20 -2.55 6.78
CA ARG A 84 2.40 -3.78 6.98
C ARG A 84 2.83 -4.89 6.05
N TYR A 85 3.30 -4.52 4.86
CA TYR A 85 3.77 -5.45 3.84
C TYR A 85 4.89 -4.80 3.06
N VAL A 86 5.97 -5.56 2.85
CA VAL A 86 7.06 -5.21 1.96
C VAL A 86 7.26 -6.38 1.02
N GLY A 87 7.27 -6.10 -0.29
CA GLY A 87 7.46 -7.11 -1.32
C GLY A 87 8.37 -6.61 -2.44
N GLU A 88 8.98 -7.55 -3.15
CA GLU A 88 9.82 -7.29 -4.31
C GLU A 88 9.23 -8.00 -5.52
N ILE A 89 8.99 -7.25 -6.58
CA ILE A 89 8.49 -7.76 -7.85
C ILE A 89 9.69 -8.28 -8.63
N CYS A 90 9.76 -9.62 -8.74
CA CYS A 90 10.86 -10.31 -9.42
C CYS A 90 10.51 -10.71 -10.88
N THR A 91 9.23 -10.64 -11.27
CA THR A 91 8.77 -10.86 -12.65
C THR A 91 7.52 -10.03 -12.94
N GLY A 92 7.36 -9.57 -14.17
CA GLY A 92 6.14 -8.92 -14.64
C GLY A 92 4.93 -9.85 -14.62
N LYS A 93 5.14 -11.18 -14.69
CA LYS A 93 4.05 -12.18 -14.82
C LYS A 93 3.10 -12.24 -13.62
N ASN A 94 3.56 -11.84 -12.43
CA ASN A 94 2.75 -11.89 -11.21
C ASN A 94 2.47 -10.51 -10.58
N ILE A 95 2.76 -9.42 -11.31
CA ILE A 95 2.68 -8.06 -10.79
C ILE A 95 1.28 -7.72 -10.25
N LYS A 96 0.21 -8.18 -10.92
CA LYS A 96 -1.16 -7.91 -10.47
C LYS A 96 -1.49 -8.63 -9.16
N GLN A 97 -0.99 -9.86 -8.95
CA GLN A 97 -1.16 -10.56 -7.67
C GLN A 97 -0.41 -9.82 -6.54
N MET A 98 0.82 -9.36 -6.80
CA MET A 98 1.63 -8.67 -5.81
C MET A 98 1.03 -7.32 -5.40
N VAL A 99 0.56 -6.54 -6.39
CA VAL A 99 -0.14 -5.27 -6.14
C VAL A 99 -1.46 -5.51 -5.40
N GLY A 100 -2.25 -6.51 -5.81
CA GLY A 100 -3.48 -6.89 -5.10
C GLY A 100 -3.21 -7.27 -3.65
N ARG A 101 -2.16 -8.05 -3.38
CA ARG A 101 -1.77 -8.45 -2.03
C ARG A 101 -1.30 -7.26 -1.19
N ALA A 102 -0.50 -6.35 -1.76
CA ALA A 102 -0.08 -5.13 -1.09
C ALA A 102 -1.26 -4.23 -0.72
N LEU A 103 -2.23 -4.06 -1.64
CA LEU A 103 -3.47 -3.31 -1.38
C LEU A 103 -4.31 -3.95 -0.30
N GLN A 104 -4.44 -5.29 -0.30
CA GLN A 104 -5.14 -6.01 0.74
C GLN A 104 -4.52 -5.73 2.12
N PHE A 105 -3.19 -5.82 2.27
CA PHE A 105 -2.53 -5.49 3.52
C PHE A 105 -2.67 -4.02 3.93
N ALA A 106 -2.64 -3.10 2.95
CA ALA A 106 -2.77 -1.67 3.22
C ALA A 106 -4.17 -1.28 3.70
N THR A 107 -5.20 -2.00 3.23
CA THR A 107 -6.62 -1.69 3.49
C THR A 107 -7.24 -2.54 4.59
N SER A 108 -6.66 -3.68 4.95
CA SER A 108 -7.13 -4.54 6.05
C SER A 108 -6.85 -3.91 7.41
N SER A 109 -7.70 -4.16 8.41
CA SER A 109 -7.47 -3.63 9.76
C SER A 109 -6.35 -4.38 10.49
N PRO A 110 -5.41 -3.69 11.19
CA PRO A 110 -5.19 -2.25 11.17
C PRO A 110 -4.58 -1.77 9.84
N LYS A 111 -5.16 -0.71 9.26
CA LYS A 111 -4.68 -0.09 8.01
C LYS A 111 -3.27 0.47 8.18
N GLY A 112 -2.46 0.39 7.13
CA GLY A 112 -1.08 0.89 7.17
C GLY A 112 -0.41 0.88 5.79
N PRO A 113 0.82 1.39 5.69
CA PRO A 113 1.51 1.45 4.41
C PRO A 113 1.98 0.06 3.95
N ALA A 114 2.02 -0.12 2.64
CA ALA A 114 2.63 -1.26 1.97
C ALA A 114 3.64 -0.76 0.94
N TYR A 115 4.76 -1.45 0.80
CA TYR A 115 5.85 -1.06 -0.09
C TYR A 115 6.17 -2.18 -1.06
N LEU A 116 6.30 -1.82 -2.33
CA LEU A 116 6.71 -2.73 -3.39
C LEU A 116 7.90 -2.13 -4.13
N THR A 117 8.96 -2.92 -4.27
CA THR A 117 10.08 -2.61 -5.17
C THR A 117 10.00 -3.48 -6.42
N GLY A 118 10.71 -3.08 -7.46
CA GLY A 118 11.00 -3.95 -8.59
C GLY A 118 12.17 -3.42 -9.39
N ALA A 119 12.93 -4.34 -9.97
CA ALA A 119 14.04 -3.97 -10.85
C ALA A 119 13.50 -3.39 -12.17
N ARG A 120 14.31 -2.54 -12.80
CA ARG A 120 13.95 -1.92 -14.08
C ARG A 120 13.65 -2.96 -15.15
N GLU A 121 14.53 -3.95 -15.26
CA GLU A 121 14.38 -5.08 -16.20
C GLU A 121 13.07 -5.86 -16.00
N VAL A 122 12.63 -6.01 -14.75
CA VAL A 122 11.36 -6.67 -14.42
C VAL A 122 10.17 -5.81 -14.83
N MET A 123 10.27 -4.50 -14.63
CA MET A 123 9.21 -3.55 -15.00
C MET A 123 9.12 -3.31 -16.52
N GLU A 124 10.20 -3.57 -17.25
CA GLU A 124 10.27 -3.53 -18.72
C GLU A 124 10.04 -4.91 -19.37
N GLU A 125 9.76 -5.96 -18.59
CA GLU A 125 9.41 -7.29 -19.11
C GLU A 125 8.14 -7.21 -19.96
N GLU A 126 8.21 -7.74 -21.18
CA GLU A 126 7.03 -7.88 -22.04
C GLU A 126 6.20 -9.07 -21.56
N ILE A 127 4.92 -8.81 -21.27
CA ILE A 127 3.98 -9.81 -20.77
C ILE A 127 2.71 -9.81 -21.61
N GLU A 128 2.11 -10.98 -21.74
CA GLU A 128 0.75 -11.10 -22.26
C GLU A 128 -0.25 -10.52 -21.25
N PRO A 129 -1.15 -9.62 -21.67
CA PRO A 129 -2.16 -9.06 -20.79
C PRO A 129 -3.05 -10.16 -20.18
N TYR A 130 -3.13 -10.18 -18.85
CA TYR A 130 -3.95 -11.15 -18.11
C TYR A 130 -4.92 -10.46 -17.15
N SER A 131 -6.07 -11.06 -16.86
CA SER A 131 -7.03 -10.54 -15.88
C SER A 131 -7.00 -11.37 -14.59
N LEU A 132 -7.25 -10.72 -13.46
CA LEU A 132 -7.40 -11.40 -12.18
C LEU A 132 -8.76 -11.05 -11.57
N PRO A 133 -9.47 -12.01 -10.96
CA PRO A 133 -10.71 -11.75 -10.24
C PRO A 133 -10.42 -10.96 -8.97
N THR A 134 -10.80 -9.68 -8.95
CA THR A 134 -10.45 -8.72 -7.89
C THR A 134 -10.96 -9.12 -6.50
N GLU A 135 -11.94 -10.03 -6.44
CA GLU A 135 -12.60 -10.50 -5.21
C GLU A 135 -11.64 -11.12 -4.19
N TYR A 136 -10.53 -11.73 -4.64
CA TYR A 136 -9.57 -12.36 -3.73
C TYR A 136 -8.76 -11.36 -2.87
N TRP A 137 -8.76 -10.08 -3.23
CA TRP A 137 -7.95 -9.05 -2.55
C TRP A 137 -8.79 -8.03 -1.80
N LYS A 138 -9.97 -8.44 -1.32
CA LYS A 138 -10.78 -7.61 -0.41
C LYS A 138 -10.08 -7.43 0.94
N PRO A 139 -10.28 -6.28 1.62
CA PRO A 139 -9.77 -6.06 2.96
C PRO A 139 -10.22 -7.16 3.92
N VAL A 140 -9.30 -7.66 4.72
CA VAL A 140 -9.62 -8.58 5.82
C VAL A 140 -10.17 -7.77 6.98
N VAL A 141 -11.34 -8.18 7.46
CA VAL A 141 -12.03 -7.57 8.60
C VAL A 141 -11.87 -8.45 9.85
N PRO A 142 -11.84 -7.85 11.05
CA PRO A 142 -11.90 -8.63 12.28
C PRO A 142 -13.17 -9.49 12.33
N GLY A 143 -13.07 -10.66 12.96
CA GLY A 143 -14.25 -11.48 13.25
C GLY A 143 -15.19 -10.79 14.23
N ALA A 144 -16.49 -11.09 14.12
CA ALA A 144 -17.48 -10.60 15.08
C ALA A 144 -17.26 -11.20 16.47
N LEU A 145 -17.59 -10.43 17.51
CA LEU A 145 -17.62 -10.94 18.88
C LEU A 145 -18.77 -11.95 19.03
N PRO A 146 -18.58 -13.04 19.82
CA PRO A 146 -19.68 -13.96 20.12
C PRO A 146 -20.75 -13.24 20.95
N ALA A 147 -22.02 -13.64 20.78
CA ALA A 147 -23.15 -13.00 21.45
C ALA A 147 -23.00 -12.94 22.99
N SER A 148 -22.43 -13.99 23.59
CA SER A 148 -22.15 -14.05 25.03
C SER A 148 -21.15 -12.99 25.50
N ALA A 149 -20.13 -12.68 24.69
CA ALA A 149 -19.17 -11.62 25.01
C ALA A 149 -19.81 -10.23 24.89
N VAL A 150 -20.66 -10.04 23.88
CA VAL A 150 -21.42 -8.78 23.71
C VAL A 150 -22.32 -8.54 24.92
N GLU A 151 -23.05 -9.57 25.37
CA GLU A 151 -23.92 -9.49 26.55
C GLU A 151 -23.13 -9.18 27.82
N MET A 152 -21.97 -9.81 28.02
CA MET A 152 -21.08 -9.55 29.15
C MET A 152 -20.63 -8.08 29.19
N ILE A 153 -20.18 -7.55 28.05
CA ILE A 153 -19.73 -6.15 27.93
C ILE A 153 -20.90 -5.20 28.20
N ALA A 154 -22.06 -5.44 27.60
CA ALA A 154 -23.24 -4.60 27.76
C ALA A 154 -23.71 -4.55 29.23
N LYS A 155 -23.79 -5.71 29.90
CA LYS A 155 -24.14 -5.77 31.33
C LYS A 155 -23.13 -5.02 32.20
N GLY A 156 -21.83 -5.19 31.93
CA GLY A 156 -20.76 -4.49 32.65
C GLY A 156 -20.86 -2.96 32.52
N LEU A 157 -21.18 -2.47 31.32
CA LEU A 157 -21.36 -1.03 31.08
C LEU A 157 -22.62 -0.47 31.74
N VAL A 158 -23.77 -1.16 31.65
CA VAL A 158 -25.05 -0.71 32.22
C VAL A 158 -25.03 -0.71 33.75
N GLN A 159 -24.33 -1.65 34.38
CA GLN A 159 -24.27 -1.75 35.84
C GLN A 159 -23.17 -0.89 36.48
N ALA A 160 -22.31 -0.26 35.68
CA ALA A 160 -21.21 0.56 36.18
C ALA A 160 -21.72 1.82 36.87
N LYS A 161 -21.27 2.07 38.10
CA LYS A 161 -21.63 3.29 38.86
C LYS A 161 -20.91 4.54 38.37
N HIS A 162 -19.66 4.39 37.93
CA HIS A 162 -18.81 5.46 37.40
C HIS A 162 -18.04 4.95 36.17
N PRO A 163 -18.72 4.78 35.02
CA PRO A 163 -18.07 4.30 33.81
C PRO A 163 -17.04 5.33 33.30
N LEU A 164 -15.86 4.84 32.89
CA LEU A 164 -14.83 5.63 32.23
C LEU A 164 -14.51 4.98 30.89
N LEU A 165 -14.60 5.75 29.81
CA LEU A 165 -14.25 5.29 28.48
C LEU A 165 -12.93 5.93 28.03
N ILE A 166 -11.89 5.10 27.87
CA ILE A 166 -10.59 5.53 27.36
C ILE A 166 -10.50 5.08 25.91
N THR A 167 -10.44 6.03 24.99
CA THR A 167 -10.39 5.74 23.56
C THR A 167 -9.04 6.13 22.99
N GLY A 168 -8.56 5.36 22.01
CA GLY A 168 -7.34 5.63 21.28
C GLY A 168 -7.59 5.44 19.79
N TYR A 169 -7.12 6.39 18.99
CA TYR A 169 -7.26 6.34 17.52
C TYR A 169 -8.72 6.21 17.01
N SER A 170 -9.73 6.63 17.79
CA SER A 170 -11.15 6.60 17.42
C SER A 170 -11.42 7.34 16.10
N GLY A 171 -10.71 8.45 15.84
CA GLY A 171 -10.76 9.17 14.57
C GLY A 171 -10.26 8.42 13.33
N ARG A 172 -9.80 7.15 13.44
CA ARG A 172 -9.56 6.30 12.26
C ARG A 172 -10.86 5.84 11.60
N ASN A 173 -11.94 5.77 12.37
CA ASN A 173 -13.28 5.52 11.86
C ASN A 173 -14.18 6.68 12.31
N HIS A 174 -14.58 7.53 11.37
CA HIS A 174 -15.35 8.73 11.69
C HIS A 174 -16.72 8.39 12.32
N ASP A 175 -17.28 7.21 12.03
CA ASP A 175 -18.55 6.74 12.60
C ASP A 175 -18.45 6.48 14.12
N VAL A 176 -17.26 6.17 14.63
CA VAL A 176 -17.05 5.85 16.06
C VAL A 176 -17.27 7.09 16.92
N VAL A 177 -16.92 8.29 16.44
CA VAL A 177 -16.98 9.49 17.27
C VAL A 177 -18.41 9.79 17.70
N GLN A 178 -19.37 9.68 16.78
CA GLN A 178 -20.78 9.92 17.09
C GLN A 178 -21.30 8.92 18.13
N ALA A 179 -20.99 7.63 17.94
CA ALA A 179 -21.42 6.56 18.84
C ALA A 179 -20.83 6.64 20.27
N LEU A 180 -19.84 7.52 20.51
CA LEU A 180 -19.23 7.73 21.81
C LEU A 180 -19.81 8.92 22.58
N VAL A 181 -20.48 9.84 21.88
CA VAL A 181 -21.00 11.09 22.44
C VAL A 181 -22.48 10.99 22.80
N ASP A 182 -23.22 10.10 22.12
CA ASP A 182 -24.63 9.79 22.37
C ASP A 182 -24.81 8.83 23.56
#